data_AF-A0AAD1Q6X6-F1
#
_entry.id   AF-A0AAD1Q6X6-F1
#
_cell.length_a   1.000
_cell.length_b   1.000
_cell.length_c   1.000
_cell.angle_alpha   90.00
_cell.angle_beta   90.00
_cell.angle_gamma   90.00
#
_symmetry.space_group_name_H-M   'P 1'
#
loop_
_entity.id
_entity.type
_entity.pdbx_description
1 polymer ?
#
loop_
_entity_poly.entity_id
_entity_poly.type
_entity_poly.pdbx_seq_one_letter_code
_entity_poly.pdbx_strand_id
1 'polypeptide(L)'
;MIVREAKLLHGTKEQYLALDEAIRTAQFIRNKCVRHWIDNQGIGKAGLYALCKDLAALFPFAKKLNSAARQASAERAWASISSFYSRCRKKKRKRATPSLKNIVAL
;
A
#
# COMPACT_ATOMS: atom_id res chain seq x y z
N MET A 1 -13.66 1.94 0.42
CA MET A 1 -12.85 2.75 1.34
C MET A 1 -12.41 1.78 2.43
N ILE A 2 -11.10 1.63 2.66
CA ILE A 2 -10.63 0.85 3.82
C ILE A 2 -10.38 1.88 4.91
N VAL A 3 -11.19 1.86 5.97
CA VAL A 3 -10.96 2.67 7.16
C VAL A 3 -9.78 2.05 7.90
N ARG A 4 -8.78 2.86 8.24
CA ARG A 4 -7.65 2.45 9.08
C ARG A 4 -7.85 3.12 10.42
N GLU A 5 -8.15 2.34 11.44
CA GLU A 5 -8.40 2.83 12.78
C GLU A 5 -7.20 2.47 13.67
N ALA A 6 -6.75 3.43 14.48
CA ALA A 6 -5.85 3.15 15.58
C ALA A 6 -6.60 3.41 16.88
N LYS A 7 -6.53 2.45 17.81
CA LYS A 7 -7.06 2.63 19.16
C LYS A 7 -6.01 3.34 20.00
N LEU A 8 -6.01 4.68 19.94
CA LEU A 8 -5.25 5.55 20.84
C LEU A 8 -6.22 6.11 21.88
N LEU A 9 -6.13 5.63 23.12
CA LEU A 9 -6.80 6.21 24.28
C LEU A 9 -5.91 7.35 24.79
N HIS A 10 -6.46 8.58 24.84
CA HIS A 10 -5.76 9.79 25.32
C HIS A 10 -4.45 10.13 24.56
N GLY A 11 -4.48 10.06 23.22
CA GLY A 11 -3.31 10.41 22.41
C GLY A 11 -2.99 11.92 22.44
N THR A 12 -1.71 12.29 22.43
CA THR A 12 -1.32 13.69 22.23
C THR A 12 -1.50 14.09 20.77
N LYS A 13 -1.53 15.39 20.50
CA LYS A 13 -1.61 15.91 19.12
C LYS A 13 -0.45 15.41 18.26
N GLU A 14 0.77 15.32 18.80
CA GLU A 14 1.92 14.80 18.05
C GLU A 14 1.75 13.32 17.70
N GLN A 15 1.16 12.51 18.59
CA GLN A 15 0.94 11.09 18.34
C GLN A 15 -0.07 10.85 17.20
N TYR A 16 -1.15 11.63 17.16
CA TYR A 16 -2.10 11.57 16.04
C TYR A 16 -1.46 11.99 14.71
N LEU A 17 -0.64 13.05 14.71
CA LEU A 17 0.08 13.48 13.52
C LEU A 17 1.08 12.42 13.02
N ALA A 18 1.81 11.77 13.93
CA ALA A 18 2.72 10.68 13.58
C ALA A 18 1.97 9.47 12.99
N LEU A 19 0.78 9.18 13.51
CA LEU A 19 -0.08 8.14 12.98
C LEU A 19 -0.57 8.48 11.56
N ASP A 20 -1.00 9.71 11.32
CA ASP A 20 -1.43 10.17 10.00
C ASP A 20 -0.28 10.10 8.99
N GLU A 21 0.94 10.50 9.38
CA GLU A 21 2.14 10.37 8.55
C GLU A 21 2.42 8.90 8.21
N ALA A 22 2.30 7.99 9.20
CA ALA A 22 2.48 6.55 8.98
C ALA A 22 1.41 5.96 8.04
N ILE A 23 0.15 6.37 8.19
CA ILE A 23 -0.95 5.95 7.31
C ILE A 23 -0.71 6.41 5.88
N ARG A 24 -0.37 7.69 5.68
CA ARG A 24 -0.05 8.26 4.37
C ARG A 24 1.12 7.53 3.72
N THR A 25 2.18 7.27 4.48
CA THR A 25 3.37 6.53 4.00
C THR A 25 3.03 5.11 3.57
N ALA A 26 2.23 4.39 4.38
CA ALA A 26 1.80 3.03 4.04
C ALA A 26 0.88 3.00 2.79
N GLN A 27 0.04 4.01 2.60
CA GLN A 27 -0.78 4.15 1.39
C GLN A 27 0.09 4.46 0.16
N PHE A 28 1.07 5.34 0.29
CA PHE A 28 2.04 5.66 -0.76
C PHE A 28 2.75 4.40 -1.27
N ILE A 29 3.30 3.59 -0.36
CA ILE A 29 4.00 2.34 -0.71
C ILE A 29 3.07 1.38 -1.43
N ARG A 30 1.86 1.14 -0.89
CA ARG A 30 0.87 0.27 -1.54
C ARG A 30 0.54 0.75 -2.95
N ASN A 31 0.33 2.05 -3.14
CA ASN A 31 -0.01 2.63 -4.43
C ASN A 31 1.14 2.52 -5.42
N LYS A 32 2.39 2.71 -4.98
CA LYS A 32 3.58 2.48 -5.81
C LYS A 32 3.73 1.01 -6.19
N CYS A 33 3.49 0.06 -5.28
CA CYS A 33 3.48 -1.37 -5.62
C CYS A 33 2.44 -1.71 -6.69
N VAL A 34 1.22 -1.19 -6.57
CA VAL A 34 0.16 -1.42 -7.57
C VAL A 34 0.55 -0.80 -8.91
N ARG A 35 1.06 0.44 -8.93
CA ARG A 35 1.51 1.11 -10.16
C ARG A 35 2.65 0.34 -10.82
N HIS A 36 3.69 -0.01 -10.07
CA HIS A 36 4.83 -0.78 -10.56
C HIS A 36 4.39 -2.11 -11.18
N TRP A 37 3.44 -2.80 -10.55
CA TRP A 37 2.87 -4.04 -11.08
C TRP A 37 2.05 -3.82 -12.38
N ILE A 38 1.33 -2.69 -12.53
CA ILE A 38 0.62 -2.35 -13.77
C ILE A 38 1.61 -2.07 -14.90
N ASP A 39 2.68 -1.34 -14.59
CA ASP A 39 3.62 -0.83 -15.60
C ASP A 39 4.60 -1.91 -16.09
N ASN A 40 4.83 -2.98 -15.33
CA ASN A 40 5.74 -4.06 -15.73
C ASN A 40 5.06 -5.43 -15.69
N GLN A 41 5.21 -6.19 -16.78
CA GLN A 41 4.64 -7.53 -16.88
C GLN A 41 5.46 -8.54 -16.07
N GLY A 42 4.77 -9.53 -15.47
CA GLY A 42 5.42 -10.64 -14.78
C GLY A 42 5.91 -10.35 -13.36
N ILE A 43 5.65 -9.16 -12.80
CA ILE A 43 6.00 -8.89 -11.40
C ILE A 43 5.19 -9.78 -10.45
N GLY A 44 5.90 -10.61 -9.70
CA GLY A 44 5.36 -11.38 -8.58
C GLY A 44 5.50 -10.67 -7.22
N LYS A 45 5.05 -11.34 -6.16
CA LYS A 45 5.14 -10.88 -4.77
C LYS A 45 6.57 -10.44 -4.37
N ALA A 46 7.59 -11.20 -4.80
CA ALA A 46 8.99 -10.91 -4.50
C ALA A 46 9.47 -9.58 -5.11
N GLY A 47 9.03 -9.24 -6.34
CA GLY A 47 9.37 -7.97 -6.98
C GLY A 47 8.78 -6.76 -6.23
N LEU A 48 7.58 -6.92 -5.66
CA LEU A 48 6.99 -5.86 -4.83
C LEU A 48 7.74 -5.64 -3.52
N TYR A 49 8.36 -6.67 -2.97
CA TYR A 49 9.17 -6.56 -1.76
C TYR A 49 10.50 -5.86 -2.01
N ALA A 50 11.14 -6.16 -3.15
CA ALA A 50 12.33 -5.43 -3.59
C ALA A 50 12.02 -3.93 -3.74
N LEU A 51 10.89 -3.60 -4.38
CA LEU A 51 10.44 -2.21 -4.52
C LEU A 51 10.28 -1.50 -3.16
N CYS A 52 9.81 -2.16 -2.11
CA CYS A 52 9.72 -1.56 -0.77
C CYS A 52 11.07 -1.14 -0.19
N LYS A 53 12.15 -1.84 -0.54
CA LYS A 53 13.52 -1.49 -0.15
C LYS A 53 13.97 -0.24 -0.91
N ASP A 54 13.73 -0.21 -2.21
CA ASP A 54 14.12 0.91 -3.08
C ASP A 54 13.36 2.19 -2.71
N LEU A 55 12.06 2.10 -2.44
CA LEU A 55 11.26 3.24 -1.99
C LEU A 55 11.77 3.81 -0.66
N ALA A 56 12.28 2.98 0.25
CA ALA A 56 12.86 3.48 1.51
C ALA A 56 14.24 4.10 1.33
N ALA A 57 14.98 3.73 0.29
CA ALA A 57 16.23 4.39 -0.08
C ALA A 57 15.96 5.76 -0.75
N LEU A 58 14.94 5.82 -1.61
CA LEU A 58 14.60 7.03 -2.38
C LEU A 58 13.84 8.09 -1.56
N PHE A 59 13.01 7.66 -0.60
CA PHE A 59 12.12 8.56 0.13
C PHE A 59 12.42 8.50 1.63
N PRO A 60 13.01 9.56 2.23
CA PRO A 60 13.32 9.60 3.66
C PRO A 60 12.10 9.36 4.56
N PHE A 61 10.92 9.86 4.18
CA PHE A 61 9.68 9.61 4.93
C PHE A 61 9.26 8.13 4.88
N ALA A 62 9.54 7.43 3.77
CA ALA A 62 9.28 5.99 3.68
C ALA A 62 10.24 5.19 4.55
N LYS A 63 11.48 5.68 4.73
CA LYS A 63 12.47 5.07 5.64
C LYS A 63 12.07 5.17 7.11
N LYS A 64 11.36 6.23 7.52
CA LYS A 64 10.82 6.37 8.88
C LYS A 64 9.85 5.24 9.23
N LEU A 65 9.16 4.68 8.24
CA LEU A 65 8.29 3.53 8.44
C LEU A 65 9.11 2.24 8.53
N ASN A 66 8.91 1.48 9.61
CA ASN A 66 9.64 0.24 9.85
C ASN A 66 9.47 -0.77 8.70
N SER A 67 10.45 -1.66 8.53
CA SER A 67 10.52 -2.60 7.41
C SER A 67 9.29 -3.52 7.32
N ALA A 68 8.79 -4.02 8.45
CA ALA A 68 7.63 -4.89 8.50
C ALA A 68 6.35 -4.18 8.00
N ALA A 69 6.13 -2.92 8.40
CA ALA A 69 4.99 -2.13 7.95
C ALA A 69 5.05 -1.80 6.44
N ARG A 70 6.26 -1.61 5.90
CA ARG A 70 6.46 -1.46 4.45
C ARG A 70 6.12 -2.76 3.71
N GLN A 71 6.62 -3.90 4.19
CA GLN A 71 6.31 -5.20 3.60
C GLN A 71 4.80 -5.53 3.68
N ALA A 72 4.16 -5.27 4.82
CA ALA A 72 2.71 -5.44 4.97
C ALA A 72 1.92 -4.59 3.96
N SER A 73 2.43 -3.41 3.60
CA SER A 73 1.82 -2.57 2.55
C SER A 73 1.94 -3.19 1.16
N ALA A 74 3.07 -3.81 0.83
CA ALA A 74 3.24 -4.60 -0.41
C ALA A 74 2.39 -5.87 -0.42
N GLU A 75 2.26 -6.58 0.71
CA GLU A 75 1.37 -7.75 0.80
C GLU A 75 -0.08 -7.38 0.52
N ARG A 76 -0.54 -6.25 1.05
CA ARG A 76 -1.89 -5.74 0.78
C ARG A 76 -2.07 -5.34 -0.69
N ALA A 77 -1.04 -4.81 -1.34
CA ALA A 77 -1.05 -4.58 -2.77
C ALA A 77 -1.19 -5.91 -3.53
N TRP A 78 -0.35 -6.89 -3.20
CA TRP A 78 -0.38 -8.23 -3.81
C TRP A 78 -1.72 -8.93 -3.63
N ALA A 79 -2.31 -8.90 -2.43
CA ALA A 79 -3.63 -9.47 -2.18
C ALA A 79 -4.72 -8.81 -3.05
N SER A 80 -4.63 -7.49 -3.27
CA SER A 80 -5.54 -6.77 -4.17
C SER A 80 -5.36 -7.21 -5.63
N ILE A 81 -4.12 -7.38 -6.09
CA ILE A 81 -3.77 -7.82 -7.44
C ILE A 81 -4.21 -9.28 -7.67
N SER A 82 -3.82 -10.19 -6.79
CA SER A 82 -4.13 -11.63 -6.88
C SER A 82 -5.64 -11.89 -6.84
N SER A 83 -6.36 -11.19 -5.95
CA SER A 83 -7.83 -11.27 -5.91
C SER A 83 -8.48 -10.73 -7.19
N PHE A 84 -7.93 -9.69 -7.81
CA PHE A 84 -8.39 -9.20 -9.10
C PHE A 84 -8.21 -10.26 -10.21
N TYR A 85 -7.02 -10.85 -10.36
CA TYR A 85 -6.77 -11.89 -11.37
C TYR A 85 -7.63 -13.13 -11.15
N SER A 86 -7.75 -13.61 -9.92
CA SER A 86 -8.56 -14.79 -9.62
C SER A 86 -10.03 -14.57 -9.98
N ARG A 87 -10.56 -13.35 -9.80
CA ARG A 87 -11.92 -12.97 -10.24
C ARG A 87 -12.03 -12.90 -11.76
N CYS A 88 -11.05 -12.31 -12.44
CA CYS A 88 -10.99 -12.25 -13.91
C CYS A 88 -10.97 -13.65 -14.55
N ARG A 89 -10.15 -14.57 -14.01
CA ARG A 89 -10.06 -15.96 -14.48
C ARG A 89 -11.36 -16.74 -14.28
N LYS A 90 -12.07 -16.49 -13.17
CA LYS A 90 -13.34 -17.15 -12.84
C LYS A 90 -14.57 -16.58 -13.57
N LYS A 91 -14.41 -15.66 -14.54
CA LYS A 91 -15.50 -14.95 -15.27
C LYS A 91 -16.58 -14.32 -14.35
N LYS A 92 -16.29 -14.09 -13.06
CA LYS A 92 -17.28 -13.51 -12.12
C LYS A 92 -17.45 -12.01 -12.43
N ARG A 93 -18.67 -11.62 -12.80
CA ARG A 93 -19.06 -10.26 -13.23
C ARG A 93 -18.84 -9.22 -12.13
N LYS A 94 -17.76 -8.44 -12.27
CA LYS A 94 -17.57 -6.99 -11.99
C LYS A 94 -16.05 -6.73 -12.01
N ARG A 95 -15.52 -6.39 -13.19
CA ARG A 95 -14.10 -6.05 -13.41
C ARG A 95 -13.82 -4.65 -12.86
N ALA A 96 -13.59 -4.55 -11.55
CA ALA A 96 -12.99 -3.34 -10.98
C ALA A 96 -11.48 -3.59 -10.88
N THR A 97 -10.69 -2.86 -11.68
CA THR A 97 -9.23 -2.82 -11.53
C THR A 97 -8.88 -2.34 -10.12
N PRO A 98 -7.73 -2.75 -9.54
CA PRO A 98 -7.27 -2.21 -8.27
C PRO A 98 -7.13 -0.68 -8.38
N SER A 99 -8.14 0.06 -7.93
CA SER A 99 -8.17 1.51 -8.07
C SER A 99 -7.20 2.15 -7.10
N LEU A 100 -6.36 3.06 -7.61
CA LEU A 100 -5.60 4.01 -6.82
C LEU A 100 -6.58 5.05 -6.24
N LYS A 101 -7.22 4.76 -5.10
CA LYS A 101 -8.10 5.74 -4.45
C LYS A 101 -7.25 6.71 -3.61
N ASN A 102 -7.38 7.99 -3.99
CA ASN A 102 -6.95 9.25 -3.37
C ASN A 102 -5.45 9.39 -3.03
N ILE A 103 -4.75 10.17 -3.88
CA ILE A 103 -3.47 10.84 -3.57
C ILE A 103 -3.73 12.29 -3.11
N VAL A 104 -4.96 12.80 -3.22
CA VAL A 104 -5.30 14.19 -2.89
C VAL A 104 -6.64 14.21 -2.16
N ALA A 105 -6.61 14.24 -0.83
CA ALA A 105 -7.62 14.82 0.04
C ALA A 105 -7.13 14.68 1.48
N LEU A 106 -6.73 15.82 2.05
CA LEU A 106 -6.31 16.07 3.44
C LEU A 106 -4.87 15.71 3.78
#